data_AF-A0A950TH92-F1
#
_entry.id   AF-A0A950TH92-F1
#
_cell.length_a   1.000
_cell.length_b   1.000
_cell.length_c   1.000
_cell.angle_alpha   90.00
_cell.angle_beta   90.00
_cell.angle_gamma   90.00
#
_symmetry.space_group_name_H-M   'P 1'
#
loop_
_entity.id
_entity.type
_entity.pdbx_description
1 polymer ?
#
loop_
_entity_poly.entity_id
_entity_poly.type
_entity_poly.pdbx_seq_one_letter_code
_entity_poly.pdbx_strand_id
1 'polypeptide(L)'
;ADTDAEAHRIAKPAYERWYESFSKLWREKGQSPPGAGYPPDFDELIRRSFCIVGSPKTVRDMLAEQIEQAGINYLLCRLCFGSLSFEQASRSVALFAEHAMPVVKKAA
;
A
#
# COMPACT_ATOMS: atom_id res chain seq x y z
N ALA A 1 6.72 -1.65 -8.30
CA ALA A 1 7.20 -1.66 -9.70
C ALA A 1 8.33 -0.63 -9.82
N ASP A 2 9.03 -0.57 -10.96
CA ASP A 2 10.18 0.32 -11.12
C ASP A 2 9.81 1.79 -11.34
N THR A 3 8.58 2.07 -11.82
CA THR A 3 8.06 3.43 -12.05
C THR A 3 6.75 3.65 -11.32
N ASP A 4 6.41 4.92 -11.05
CA ASP A 4 5.14 5.28 -10.39
C ASP A 4 3.93 4.88 -11.23
N ALA A 5 3.97 5.20 -12.53
CA ALA A 5 2.88 4.86 -13.46
C ALA A 5 2.59 3.36 -13.49
N GLU A 6 3.63 2.53 -13.54
CA GLU A 6 3.46 1.07 -13.53
C GLU A 6 2.98 0.57 -12.17
N ALA A 7 3.49 1.14 -11.08
CA ALA A 7 3.04 0.79 -9.73
C ALA A 7 1.55 1.08 -9.54
N HIS A 8 1.07 2.25 -10.00
CA HIS A 8 -0.34 2.61 -9.97
C HIS A 8 -1.19 1.70 -10.86
N ARG A 9 -0.73 1.42 -12.09
CA ARG A 9 -1.43 0.53 -13.03
C ARG A 9 -1.64 -0.87 -12.45
N ILE A 10 -0.66 -1.39 -11.71
CA ILE A 10 -0.74 -2.70 -11.05
C ILE A 10 -1.61 -2.62 -9.78
N ALA A 11 -1.41 -1.60 -8.94
CA ALA A 11 -2.03 -1.54 -7.63
C ALA A 11 -3.53 -1.22 -7.69
N LYS A 12 -3.99 -0.41 -8.66
CA LYS A 12 -5.40 -0.03 -8.79
C LYS A 12 -6.35 -1.23 -8.89
N PRO A 13 -6.23 -2.15 -9.88
CA PRO A 13 -7.10 -3.32 -9.96
C PRO A 13 -6.92 -4.29 -8.78
N ALA A 14 -5.72 -4.34 -8.18
CA ALA A 14 -5.50 -5.14 -6.97
C ALA A 14 -6.27 -4.57 -5.78
N TYR A 15 -6.26 -3.26 -5.59
CA TYR A 15 -7.00 -2.60 -4.53
C TYR A 15 -8.51 -2.77 -4.71
N GLU A 16 -9.03 -2.54 -5.92
CA GLU A 16 -10.45 -2.74 -6.24
C GLU A 16 -10.90 -4.16 -5.88
N ARG A 17 -10.13 -5.17 -6.30
CA ARG A 17 -10.45 -6.57 -5.99
C ARG A 17 -10.42 -6.88 -4.48
N TRP A 18 -9.43 -6.33 -3.78
CA TRP A 18 -9.33 -6.47 -2.34
C TRP A 18 -10.51 -5.80 -1.64
N TYR A 19 -10.87 -4.58 -2.03
CA TYR A 19 -11.96 -3.81 -1.43
C TYR A 19 -13.31 -4.50 -1.62
N GLU A 20 -13.58 -5.02 -2.82
CA GLU A 20 -14.77 -5.82 -3.10
C GLU A 20 -14.93 -6.96 -2.11
N SER A 21 -13.85 -7.72 -1.91
CA SER A 21 -13.81 -8.90 -1.04
C SER A 21 -13.94 -8.51 0.42
N PHE A 22 -13.18 -7.50 0.86
CA PHE A 22 -13.15 -7.00 2.23
C PHE A 22 -14.51 -6.45 2.68
N SER A 23 -15.20 -5.72 1.79
CA SER A 23 -16.47 -5.06 2.09
C SER A 23 -17.70 -5.93 1.83
N LYS A 24 -17.56 -7.10 1.17
CA LYS A 24 -18.68 -7.88 0.63
C LYS A 24 -19.80 -8.13 1.64
N LEU A 25 -19.50 -8.80 2.75
CA LEU A 25 -20.53 -9.21 3.73
C LEU A 25 -21.16 -7.99 4.44
N TRP A 26 -20.38 -6.92 4.64
CA TRP A 26 -20.90 -5.69 5.21
C TRP A 26 -21.91 -5.03 4.27
N ARG A 27 -21.55 -4.90 2.98
CA ARG A 27 -22.45 -4.34 1.97
C ARG A 27 -23.71 -5.18 1.78
N GLU A 28 -23.61 -6.50 1.81
CA GLU A 28 -24.77 -7.41 1.78
C GLU A 28 -25.70 -7.24 2.98
N LYS A 29 -25.21 -6.70 4.09
CA LYS A 29 -26.00 -6.37 5.29
C LYS A 29 -26.38 -4.89 5.37
N GLY A 30 -26.15 -4.09 4.33
CA GLY A 30 -26.42 -2.66 4.32
C GLY A 30 -25.54 -1.87 5.30
N GLN A 31 -24.36 -2.41 5.64
CA GLN A 31 -23.40 -1.84 6.58
C GLN A 31 -22.06 -1.56 5.91
N SER A 32 -21.21 -0.83 6.61
CA SER A 32 -19.81 -0.61 6.26
C SER A 32 -18.89 -1.35 7.24
N PRO A 33 -17.69 -1.79 6.80
CA PRO A 33 -16.72 -2.41 7.70
C PRO A 33 -16.41 -1.53 8.92
N PRO A 34 -16.59 -2.02 10.16
CA PRO A 34 -16.36 -1.23 11.36
C PRO A 34 -14.87 -0.92 11.51
N GLY A 35 -14.55 0.33 11.85
CA GLY A 35 -13.16 0.77 12.09
C GLY A 35 -12.26 0.82 10.84
N ALA A 36 -12.79 0.52 9.65
CA ALA A 36 -12.02 0.44 8.42
C ALA A 36 -12.55 1.43 7.38
N GLY A 37 -12.11 2.69 7.51
CA GLY A 37 -12.51 3.83 6.65
C GLY A 37 -11.83 3.87 5.28
N TYR A 38 -11.58 2.71 4.67
CA TYR A 38 -10.97 2.62 3.34
C TYR A 38 -11.96 3.14 2.28
N PRO A 39 -11.59 4.13 1.45
CA PRO A 39 -12.45 4.62 0.38
C PRO A 39 -12.54 3.58 -0.76
N PRO A 40 -13.69 3.41 -1.43
CA PRO A 40 -13.80 2.50 -2.57
C PRO A 40 -12.94 2.94 -3.76
N ASP A 41 -12.69 4.24 -3.90
CA ASP A 41 -11.89 4.81 -4.96
C ASP A 41 -10.38 4.74 -4.64
N PHE A 42 -9.61 4.26 -5.61
CA PHE A 42 -8.16 4.09 -5.45
C PHE A 42 -7.42 5.42 -5.38
N ASP A 43 -7.81 6.42 -6.16
CA ASP A 43 -7.10 7.70 -6.18
C ASP A 43 -7.32 8.45 -4.86
N GLU A 44 -8.52 8.34 -4.28
CA GLU A 44 -8.83 8.81 -2.94
C GLU A 44 -8.06 8.05 -1.84
N LEU A 45 -7.88 6.73 -1.99
CA LEU A 45 -7.06 5.92 -1.08
C LEU A 45 -5.61 6.45 -1.01
N ILE A 46 -5.02 6.70 -2.17
CA ILE A 46 -3.65 7.24 -2.29
C ILE A 46 -3.59 8.66 -1.74
N ARG A 47 -4.54 9.52 -2.11
CA ARG A 47 -4.59 10.92 -1.63
C ARG A 47 -4.68 11.00 -0.11
N ARG A 48 -5.41 10.08 0.53
CA ARG A 48 -5.54 9.99 2.00
C ARG A 48 -4.40 9.20 2.66
N SER A 49 -3.36 8.80 1.91
CA SER A 49 -2.21 8.02 2.39
C SER A 49 -2.58 6.70 3.10
N PHE A 50 -3.73 6.10 2.77
CA PHE A 50 -4.09 4.76 3.27
C PHE A 50 -3.27 3.64 2.63
N CYS A 51 -2.63 3.92 1.49
CA CYS A 51 -1.74 3.01 0.81
C CYS A 51 -0.58 3.80 0.19
N ILE A 52 0.63 3.24 0.27
CA ILE A 52 1.83 3.80 -0.36
C ILE A 52 2.07 2.99 -1.63
N VAL A 53 1.96 3.64 -2.78
CA VAL A 53 2.15 3.03 -4.10
C VAL A 53 3.06 3.94 -4.93
N GLY A 54 4.09 3.36 -5.53
CA GLY A 54 5.01 4.11 -6.38
C GLY A 54 6.23 3.30 -6.79
N SER A 55 7.16 3.99 -7.44
CA SER A 55 8.54 3.57 -7.67
C SER A 55 9.28 3.38 -6.34
N PRO A 56 10.42 2.68 -6.32
CA PRO A 56 11.19 2.49 -5.09
C PRO A 56 11.62 3.82 -4.45
N LYS A 57 11.93 4.82 -5.28
CA LYS A 57 12.27 6.18 -4.82
C LYS A 57 11.08 6.82 -4.12
N THR A 58 9.91 6.85 -4.76
CA THR A 58 8.69 7.46 -4.21
C THR A 58 8.29 6.81 -2.89
N VAL A 59 8.28 5.48 -2.83
CA VAL A 59 7.97 4.73 -1.60
C VAL A 59 8.96 5.07 -0.49
N ARG A 60 10.26 5.08 -0.79
CA ARG A 60 11.31 5.43 0.17
C ARG A 60 11.13 6.84 0.72
N ASP A 61 10.89 7.81 -0.16
CA ASP A 61 10.78 9.23 0.22
C ASP A 61 9.53 9.46 1.09
N MET A 62 8.39 8.84 0.75
CA MET A 62 7.17 8.88 1.58
C MET A 62 7.37 8.22 2.95
N LEU A 63 8.08 7.09 3.01
CA LEU A 63 8.38 6.42 4.28
C LEU A 63 9.32 7.26 5.15
N ALA A 64 10.34 7.89 4.55
CA ALA A 64 11.25 8.78 5.27
C ALA A 64 10.49 9.92 5.94
N GLU A 65 9.58 10.56 5.20
CA GLU A 65 8.74 11.63 5.71
C GLU A 65 7.84 11.16 6.86
N GLN A 66 7.17 10.01 6.71
CA GLN A 66 6.31 9.46 7.77
C GLN A 66 7.10 9.08 9.03
N ILE A 67 8.29 8.52 8.87
CA ILE A 67 9.17 8.17 9.99
C ILE A 67 9.62 9.43 10.73
N GLU A 68 10.02 10.47 10.01
CA GLU A 68 10.43 11.74 10.59
C GLU A 68 9.28 12.42 11.35
N GLN A 69 8.09 12.45 10.76
CA GLN A 69 6.92 13.10 11.35
C GLN A 69 6.34 12.36 12.56
N ALA A 70 6.28 11.03 12.50
CA ALA A 70 5.58 10.21 13.50
C ALA A 70 6.51 9.43 14.45
N GLY A 71 7.83 9.48 14.26
CA GLY A 71 8.80 8.76 15.09
C GLY A 71 8.69 7.24 14.97
N ILE A 72 8.21 6.73 13.83
CA ILE A 72 7.95 5.31 13.62
C ILE A 72 9.29 4.56 13.47
N ASN A 73 9.45 3.47 14.22
CA ASN A 73 10.62 2.59 14.15
C ASN A 73 10.27 1.16 13.71
N TYR A 74 9.01 0.88 13.39
CA TYR A 74 8.54 -0.44 13.00
C TYR A 74 7.41 -0.33 11.96
N LEU A 75 7.52 -1.12 10.89
CA LEU A 75 6.53 -1.15 9.82
C LEU A 75 5.94 -2.56 9.68
N LEU A 76 4.61 -2.65 9.76
CA LEU A 76 3.86 -3.83 9.34
C LEU A 76 3.38 -3.63 7.90
N CYS A 77 4.00 -4.34 6.96
CA CYS A 77 3.74 -4.15 5.53
C CYS A 77 2.83 -5.25 4.97
N ARG A 78 1.77 -4.85 4.26
CA ARG A 78 0.97 -5.75 3.40
C ARG A 78 1.39 -5.57 1.94
N LEU A 79 2.31 -6.43 1.48
CA LEU A 79 2.89 -6.36 0.14
C LEU A 79 2.25 -7.32 -0.88
N CYS A 80 1.32 -8.16 -0.42
CA CYS A 80 0.52 -9.05 -1.27
C CYS A 80 -0.96 -8.87 -0.91
N PHE A 81 -1.78 -8.48 -1.88
CA PHE A 81 -3.21 -8.24 -1.69
C PHE A 81 -3.96 -8.30 -3.02
N GLY A 82 -5.28 -8.51 -2.92
CA GLY A 82 -6.19 -8.38 -4.06
C GLY A 82 -5.86 -9.35 -5.19
N SER A 83 -5.65 -8.80 -6.38
CA SER A 83 -5.33 -9.53 -7.61
C SER A 83 -3.84 -9.52 -7.99
N LEU A 84 -2.95 -9.13 -7.07
CA LEU A 84 -1.51 -9.21 -7.34
C LEU A 84 -1.09 -10.65 -7.65
N SER A 85 -0.37 -10.82 -8.75
CA SER A 85 0.34 -12.07 -9.04
C SER A 85 1.52 -12.27 -8.08
N PHE A 86 2.02 -13.51 -8.02
CA PHE A 86 3.21 -13.84 -7.26
C PHE A 86 4.41 -12.99 -7.72
N GLU A 87 4.60 -12.85 -9.03
CA GLU A 87 5.71 -12.11 -9.63
C GLU A 87 5.66 -10.62 -9.24
N GLN A 88 4.46 -10.02 -9.27
CA GLN A 88 4.28 -8.62 -8.87
C GLN A 88 4.53 -8.41 -7.37
N ALA A 89 3.97 -9.27 -6.52
CA ALA A 89 4.16 -9.19 -5.07
C ALA A 89 5.64 -9.44 -4.70
N SER A 90 6.26 -10.46 -5.28
CA SER A 90 7.67 -10.80 -5.07
C SER A 90 8.60 -9.68 -5.54
N ARG A 91 8.33 -9.08 -6.72
CA ARG A 91 9.07 -7.90 -7.19
C ARG A 91 8.92 -6.71 -6.25
N SER A 92 7.72 -6.49 -5.70
CA SER A 92 7.47 -5.43 -4.72
C SER A 92 8.28 -5.64 -3.43
N VAL A 93 8.30 -6.87 -2.90
CA VAL A 93 9.11 -7.25 -1.73
C VAL A 93 10.60 -7.02 -1.98
N ALA A 94 11.12 -7.48 -3.14
CA ALA A 94 12.52 -7.30 -3.48
C ALA A 94 12.93 -5.82 -3.54
N LEU A 95 12.15 -5.00 -4.25
CA LEU A 95 12.40 -3.56 -4.36
C LEU A 95 12.28 -2.83 -3.02
N PHE A 96 11.31 -3.21 -2.18
CA PHE A 96 11.15 -2.66 -0.85
C PHE A 96 12.37 -3.00 0.04
N ALA A 97 12.82 -4.25 0.01
CA ALA A 97 13.97 -4.69 0.79
C ALA A 97 15.27 -3.99 0.38
N GLU A 98 15.48 -3.80 -0.93
CA GLU A 98 16.68 -3.16 -1.47
C GLU A 98 16.70 -1.64 -1.23
N HIS A 99 15.58 -0.95 -1.46
CA HIS A 99 15.58 0.51 -1.56
C HIS A 99 14.88 1.24 -0.42
N ALA A 100 13.89 0.63 0.24
CA ALA A 100 13.06 1.29 1.25
C ALA A 100 13.45 0.90 2.68
N MET A 101 13.72 -0.38 2.95
CA MET A 101 14.12 -0.87 4.27
C MET A 101 15.33 -0.14 4.89
N PRO A 102 16.37 0.27 4.14
CA PRO A 102 17.51 0.97 4.73
C PRO A 102 17.16 2.30 5.41
N VAL A 103 16.09 2.99 4.97
CA VAL A 103 15.65 4.24 5.59
C VAL A 103 15.01 3.99 6.95
N VAL A 104 14.22 2.92 7.06
CA VAL A 104 13.57 2.49 8.31
C VAL A 104 14.60 2.17 9.38
N LYS A 105 15.71 1.50 9.00
CA LYS A 105 16.78 1.11 9.93
C LYS A 105 17.62 2.27 10.48
N LYS A 106 17.64 3.43 9.81
CA LYS A 106 18.44 4.58 10.26
C LYS A 106 17.75 5.41 11.34
N ALA A 107 16.43 5.28 11.47
CA ALA A 107 15.63 6.05 12.42
C ALA A 107 15.42 5.35 13.77
N ALA A 108 15.81 4.07 13.88
CA ALA A 108 15.80 3.28 15.11
C ALA A 108 17.18 3.29 15.76
#